data_AF-A0A7Y5LHK4-F1
#
_entry.id   AF-A0A7Y5LHK4-F1
#
_cell.length_a   1.000
_cell.length_b   1.000
_cell.length_c   1.000
_cell.angle_alpha   90.00
_cell.angle_beta   90.00
_cell.angle_gamma   90.00
#
_symmetry.space_group_name_H-M   'P 1'
#
loop_
_entity.id
_entity.type
_entity.pdbx_description
1 polymer ?
#
loop_
_entity_poly.entity_id
_entity_poly.type
_entity_poly.pdbx_seq_one_letter_code
_entity_poly.pdbx_strand_id
1 'polypeptide(L)'
;MLLILALLTALVRPGGRAEAEMLRVTIIDDTIEITASRVIGFPLLLRQSVAVVECSYAVDEGGSGVRVLLLRAADAEALYSGHAHRPLISTPYQRSGGFRYRVPLAGDYVLVVDNRMEGRGVSKVRLHLSAVFGQAARQTVRYLPRSRRIAVVVISLLTFAFIVTYSGRKLAAAMAARRSGGQPPLYR
;
A
#
# COMPACT_ATOMS: atom_id res chain seq x y z
N MET A 1 -25.89 -21.63 10.11
CA MET A 1 -24.98 -20.63 9.48
C MET A 1 -23.87 -20.14 10.43
N LEU A 2 -23.50 -20.93 11.45
CA LEU A 2 -22.31 -20.74 12.32
C LEU A 2 -21.18 -21.74 12.00
N LEU A 3 -21.42 -22.64 11.03
CA LEU A 3 -20.54 -23.74 10.64
C LEU A 3 -19.51 -23.37 9.56
N ILE A 4 -19.65 -22.19 8.92
CA ILE A 4 -18.69 -21.71 7.91
C ILE A 4 -17.54 -20.91 8.56
N LEU A 5 -17.73 -20.41 9.79
CA LEU A 5 -16.71 -19.60 10.48
C LEU A 5 -15.75 -20.45 11.34
N ALA A 6 -16.19 -21.62 11.83
CA ALA A 6 -15.37 -22.50 12.66
C ALA A 6 -14.42 -23.42 11.87
N LEU A 7 -14.67 -23.65 10.57
CA LEU A 7 -13.83 -24.51 9.72
C LEU A 7 -12.59 -23.78 9.16
N LEU A 8 -12.54 -22.44 9.23
CA LEU A 8 -11.42 -21.63 8.72
C LEU A 8 -10.35 -21.32 9.78
N THR A 9 -10.62 -21.57 11.07
CA THR A 9 -9.62 -21.38 12.14
C THR A 9 -8.82 -22.64 12.47
N ALA A 10 -9.25 -23.82 12.01
CA ALA A 10 -8.61 -25.10 12.35
C ALA A 10 -7.44 -25.53 11.42
N LEU A 11 -7.12 -24.75 10.37
CA LEU A 11 -5.99 -25.05 9.47
C LEU A 11 -4.76 -24.16 9.65
N VAL A 12 -4.74 -23.33 10.70
CA VAL A 12 -3.50 -22.65 11.12
C VAL A 12 -2.83 -23.52 12.18
N ARG A 13 -2.28 -24.66 11.74
CA ARG A 13 -1.18 -25.28 12.48
C ARG A 13 -0.02 -24.28 12.42
N PRO A 14 0.52 -23.77 13.54
CA PRO A 14 1.82 -23.13 13.53
C PRO A 14 2.86 -24.24 13.36
N GLY A 15 2.92 -24.81 12.15
CA GLY A 15 4.06 -25.62 11.74
C GLY A 15 5.24 -24.67 11.69
N GLY A 16 6.21 -24.87 12.58
CA GLY A 16 7.51 -24.21 12.57
C GLY A 16 8.12 -24.34 11.18
N ARG A 17 7.89 -23.33 10.35
CA ARG A 17 8.66 -23.06 9.16
C ARG A 17 9.66 -22.01 9.59
N ALA A 18 10.94 -22.36 9.42
CA ALA A 18 12.08 -21.48 9.60
C ALA A 18 11.66 -20.03 9.39
N GLU A 19 11.79 -19.22 10.44
CA GLU A 19 11.63 -17.79 10.40
C GLU A 19 12.42 -17.30 9.19
N ALA A 20 11.72 -17.03 8.08
CA ALA A 20 12.38 -16.66 6.85
C ALA A 20 13.02 -15.32 7.15
N GLU A 21 14.33 -15.34 7.37
CA GLU A 21 15.11 -14.20 7.82
C GLU A 21 14.88 -13.06 6.84
N MET A 22 14.00 -12.14 7.25
CA MET A 22 13.63 -10.99 6.45
C MET A 22 14.70 -9.94 6.68
N LEU A 23 15.75 -10.00 5.87
CA LEU A 23 16.76 -8.96 5.85
C LEU A 23 16.16 -7.74 5.13
N ARG A 24 15.59 -6.83 5.91
CA ARG A 24 15.20 -5.50 5.46
C ARG A 24 16.32 -4.53 5.81
N VAL A 25 16.86 -3.89 4.79
CA VAL A 25 17.86 -2.83 4.93
C VAL A 25 17.22 -1.51 4.55
N THR A 26 17.09 -0.60 5.51
CA THR A 26 16.69 0.78 5.25
C THR A 26 17.90 1.52 4.70
N ILE A 27 17.73 2.12 3.53
CA ILE A 27 18.79 2.82 2.81
C ILE A 27 18.63 4.32 3.02
N ILE A 28 17.38 4.80 2.98
CA ILE A 28 17.04 6.21 3.22
C ILE A 28 15.73 6.25 3.99
N ASP A 29 15.69 7.09 5.01
CA ASP A 29 14.46 7.45 5.72
C ASP A 29 14.59 8.89 6.20
N ASP A 30 14.60 9.82 5.23
CA ASP A 30 14.93 11.22 5.50
C ASP A 30 14.18 12.19 4.57
N THR A 31 14.19 13.47 4.93
CA THR A 31 13.64 14.57 4.14
C THR A 31 14.74 15.23 3.33
N ILE A 32 14.62 15.16 2.02
CA ILE A 32 15.59 15.73 1.07
C ILE A 32 15.02 16.98 0.42
N GLU A 33 15.86 17.97 0.21
CA GLU A 33 15.50 19.17 -0.55
C GLU A 33 15.95 19.03 -2.00
N ILE A 34 15.03 19.23 -2.93
CA ILE A 34 15.28 19.12 -4.37
C ILE A 34 14.97 20.46 -5.00
N THR A 35 15.98 21.09 -5.59
CA THR A 35 15.81 22.36 -6.30
C THR A 35 14.94 22.19 -7.54
N ALA A 36 14.36 23.29 -8.01
CA ALA A 36 13.59 23.31 -9.25
C ALA A 36 14.42 22.79 -10.42
N SER A 37 13.78 22.07 -11.35
CA SER A 37 14.44 21.57 -12.55
C SER A 37 15.63 20.63 -12.33
N ARG A 38 15.78 20.05 -11.13
CA ARG A 38 16.88 19.16 -10.78
C ARG A 38 16.43 17.72 -10.58
N VAL A 39 17.39 16.83 -10.75
CA VAL A 39 17.27 15.40 -10.54
C VAL A 39 18.32 14.99 -9.50
N ILE A 40 17.92 14.18 -8.52
CA ILE A 40 18.83 13.61 -7.50
C ILE A 40 18.77 12.09 -7.59
N GLY A 41 19.94 11.45 -7.60
CA GLY A 41 20.10 10.00 -7.62
C GLY A 41 20.60 9.46 -6.29
N PHE A 42 20.08 8.30 -5.90
CA PHE A 42 20.55 7.53 -4.76
C PHE A 42 21.07 6.17 -5.26
N PRO A 43 22.38 5.90 -5.12
CA PRO A 43 22.96 4.65 -5.57
C PRO A 43 22.47 3.49 -4.70
N LEU A 44 22.11 2.39 -5.37
CA LEU A 44 21.60 1.16 -4.79
C LEU A 44 22.48 -0.02 -5.26
N LEU A 45 23.43 -0.42 -4.41
CA LEU A 45 24.31 -1.54 -4.69
C LEU A 45 23.64 -2.84 -4.23
N LEU A 46 22.95 -3.52 -5.13
CA LEU A 46 22.28 -4.79 -4.84
C LEU A 46 23.21 -5.95 -5.19
N ARG A 47 23.97 -6.43 -4.21
CA ARG A 47 24.94 -7.54 -4.40
C ARG A 47 24.30 -8.93 -4.29
N GLN A 48 23.09 -9.04 -3.74
CA GLN A 48 22.35 -10.30 -3.61
C GLN A 48 21.39 -10.52 -4.79
N SER A 49 21.16 -11.78 -5.16
CA SER A 49 20.55 -12.18 -6.44
C SER A 49 19.06 -11.84 -6.60
N VAL A 50 18.30 -11.71 -5.51
CA VAL A 50 16.90 -11.27 -5.57
C VAL A 50 16.61 -10.32 -4.43
N ALA A 51 16.20 -9.10 -4.77
CA ALA A 51 15.81 -8.07 -3.81
C ALA A 51 14.46 -7.47 -4.21
N VAL A 52 13.69 -7.02 -3.23
CA VAL A 52 12.56 -6.13 -3.47
C VAL A 52 12.91 -4.74 -2.97
N VAL A 53 12.90 -3.80 -3.89
CA VAL A 53 13.05 -2.37 -3.58
C VAL A 53 11.68 -1.81 -3.27
N GLU A 54 11.53 -1.28 -2.06
CA GLU A 54 10.36 -0.56 -1.59
C GLU A 54 10.72 0.91 -1.49
N CYS A 55 9.97 1.75 -2.18
CA CYS A 55 10.13 3.19 -2.13
C CYS A 55 8.77 3.84 -1.85
N SER A 56 8.74 4.78 -0.93
CA SER A 56 7.61 5.69 -0.74
C SER A 56 8.10 7.11 -0.57
N TYR A 57 7.34 8.06 -1.10
CA TYR A 57 7.68 9.47 -1.05
C TYR A 57 6.45 10.34 -0.75
N ALA A 58 6.68 11.46 -0.09
CA ALA A 58 5.70 12.52 0.12
C ALA A 58 6.38 13.88 0.03
N VAL A 59 5.76 14.82 -0.70
CA VAL A 59 6.20 16.21 -0.81
C VAL A 59 5.56 17.00 0.33
N ASP A 60 6.38 17.34 1.32
CA ASP A 60 5.98 18.04 2.54
C ASP A 60 5.78 19.53 2.27
N GLU A 61 6.73 20.16 1.58
CA GLU A 61 6.70 21.59 1.27
C GLU A 61 7.15 21.85 -0.18
N GLY A 62 6.55 22.89 -0.79
CA GLY A 62 6.84 23.29 -2.16
C GLY A 62 6.32 22.31 -3.22
N GLY A 63 6.61 22.60 -4.49
CA GLY A 63 6.33 21.76 -5.66
C GLY A 63 4.86 21.37 -5.91
N SER A 64 4.55 20.98 -7.14
CA SER A 64 3.27 20.33 -7.48
C SER A 64 3.36 18.80 -7.42
N GLY A 65 4.58 18.25 -7.41
CA GLY A 65 4.83 16.82 -7.26
C GLY A 65 6.29 16.47 -7.52
N VAL A 66 6.62 15.19 -7.39
CA VAL A 66 7.87 14.63 -7.92
C VAL A 66 7.59 13.31 -8.61
N ARG A 67 8.48 12.93 -9.52
CA ARG A 67 8.50 11.60 -10.13
C ARG A 67 9.66 10.82 -9.55
N VAL A 68 9.41 9.58 -9.14
CA VAL A 68 10.47 8.68 -8.68
C VAL A 68 10.62 7.54 -9.68
N LEU A 69 11.86 7.28 -10.10
CA LEU A 69 12.22 6.23 -11.04
C LEU A 69 13.23 5.27 -10.39
N LEU A 70 13.14 3.99 -10.74
CA LEU A 70 14.21 3.03 -10.49
C LEU A 70 14.86 2.67 -11.81
N LEU A 71 16.17 2.88 -11.90
CA LEU A 71 16.97 2.71 -13.11
C LEU A 71 18.16 1.81 -12.82
N ARG A 72 18.73 1.21 -13.86
CA ARG A 72 20.12 0.70 -13.79
C ARG A 72 21.07 1.88 -13.83
N ALA A 73 22.30 1.70 -13.33
CA ALA A 73 23.32 2.76 -13.37
C ALA A 73 23.50 3.37 -14.78
N ALA A 74 23.59 2.54 -15.82
CA ALA A 74 23.72 3.01 -17.20
C ALA A 74 22.51 3.85 -17.68
N ASP A 75 21.29 3.46 -17.31
CA ASP A 75 20.06 4.20 -17.65
C ASP A 75 19.95 5.52 -16.86
N ALA A 76 20.51 5.58 -15.65
CA ALA A 76 20.57 6.81 -14.85
C ALA A 76 21.54 7.83 -15.46
N GLU A 77 22.71 7.39 -15.94
CA GLU A 77 23.64 8.25 -16.67
C GLU A 77 23.03 8.78 -17.97
N ALA A 78 22.30 7.92 -18.70
CA ALA A 78 21.54 8.33 -19.88
C ALA A 78 20.49 9.40 -19.51
N LEU A 79 19.77 9.23 -18.40
CA LEU A 79 18.82 10.22 -17.90
C LEU A 79 19.49 11.57 -17.58
N TYR A 80 20.63 11.57 -16.88
CA TYR A 80 21.36 12.79 -16.52
C TYR A 80 21.90 13.55 -17.74
N SER A 81 22.32 12.81 -18.76
CA SER A 81 22.82 13.37 -20.03
C SER A 81 21.69 13.73 -21.01
N GLY A 82 20.42 13.56 -20.64
CA GLY A 82 19.27 13.89 -21.49
C GLY A 82 18.99 12.90 -22.61
N HIS A 83 19.63 11.73 -22.59
CA HIS A 83 19.41 10.66 -23.55
C HIS A 83 18.18 9.80 -23.19
N ALA A 84 17.74 9.02 -24.17
CA ALA A 84 16.72 8.01 -23.96
C ALA A 84 17.20 6.97 -22.93
N HIS A 85 16.36 6.68 -21.96
CA HIS A 85 16.63 5.77 -20.85
C HIS A 85 15.39 4.91 -20.60
N ARG A 86 15.58 3.72 -20.00
CA ARG A 86 14.48 2.81 -19.72
C ARG A 86 14.30 2.57 -18.22
N PRO A 87 13.30 3.21 -17.57
CA PRO A 87 13.02 2.91 -16.17
C PRO A 87 12.52 1.48 -16.00
N LEU A 88 12.99 0.82 -14.94
CA LEU A 88 12.45 -0.46 -14.48
C LEU A 88 11.03 -0.27 -13.94
N ILE A 89 10.83 0.84 -13.23
CA ILE A 89 9.54 1.33 -12.76
C ILE A 89 9.61 2.86 -12.60
N SER A 90 8.49 3.52 -12.83
CA SER A 90 8.33 4.97 -12.65
C SER A 90 7.00 5.24 -11.96
N THR A 91 6.99 6.21 -11.05
CA THR A 91 5.72 6.75 -10.53
C THR A 91 5.17 7.83 -11.48
N PRO A 92 3.86 8.12 -11.42
CA PRO A 92 3.31 9.36 -11.97
C PRO A 92 3.88 10.58 -11.22
N TYR A 93 3.82 11.75 -11.86
CA TYR A 93 4.22 13.01 -11.23
C TYR A 93 3.13 13.48 -10.25
N GLN A 94 3.35 13.31 -8.95
CA GLN A 94 2.36 13.53 -7.89
C GLN A 94 3.03 13.96 -6.59
N ARG A 95 2.26 14.53 -5.65
CA ARG A 95 2.76 14.94 -4.32
C ARG A 95 3.09 13.78 -3.38
N SER A 96 2.56 12.59 -3.63
CA SER A 96 2.91 11.41 -2.84
C SER A 96 2.74 10.17 -3.69
N GLY A 97 3.46 9.12 -3.34
CA GLY A 97 3.39 7.87 -4.06
C GLY A 97 4.42 6.89 -3.55
N GLY A 98 4.56 5.80 -4.29
CA GLY A 98 5.53 4.78 -3.99
C GLY A 98 5.39 3.61 -4.92
N PHE A 99 6.38 2.74 -4.88
CA PHE A 99 6.36 1.50 -5.61
C PHE A 99 7.05 0.41 -4.83
N ARG A 100 6.75 -0.82 -5.23
CA ARG A 100 7.43 -2.02 -4.78
C ARG A 100 7.83 -2.80 -6.00
N TYR A 101 9.13 -2.95 -6.22
CA TYR A 101 9.65 -3.57 -7.43
C TYR A 101 10.62 -4.68 -7.09
N ARG A 102 10.38 -5.86 -7.68
CA ARG A 102 11.27 -7.01 -7.53
C ARG A 102 12.38 -6.91 -8.56
N VAL A 103 13.60 -6.78 -8.06
CA VAL A 103 14.81 -6.80 -8.86
C VAL A 103 15.30 -8.25 -8.96
N PRO A 104 15.29 -8.86 -10.16
CA PRO A 104 15.60 -10.27 -10.34
C PRO A 104 17.09 -10.58 -10.45
N LEU A 105 17.94 -9.56 -10.57
CA LEU A 105 19.38 -9.69 -10.82
C LEU A 105 20.13 -8.80 -9.83
N ALA A 106 21.29 -9.27 -9.37
CA ALA A 106 22.24 -8.41 -8.68
C ALA A 106 22.81 -7.37 -9.65
N GLY A 107 23.15 -6.19 -9.15
CA GLY A 107 23.71 -5.11 -9.96
C GLY A 107 23.64 -3.75 -9.29
N ASP A 108 24.09 -2.75 -10.04
CA ASP A 108 24.09 -1.36 -9.62
C ASP A 108 22.85 -0.65 -10.18
N TYR A 109 22.02 -0.17 -9.25
CA TYR A 109 20.78 0.52 -9.54
C TYR A 109 20.84 1.93 -8.97
N VAL A 110 19.99 2.80 -9.48
CA VAL A 110 19.87 4.17 -8.98
C VAL A 110 18.39 4.47 -8.81
N LEU A 111 18.00 4.88 -7.59
CA LEU A 111 16.72 5.50 -7.38
C LEU A 111 16.85 6.98 -7.72
N VAL A 112 16.05 7.45 -8.65
CA VAL A 112 16.09 8.83 -9.11
C VAL A 112 14.82 9.55 -8.70
N VAL A 113 14.98 10.70 -8.04
CA VAL A 113 13.89 11.65 -7.80
C VAL A 113 14.02 12.80 -8.81
N ASP A 114 13.05 12.88 -9.72
CA ASP A 114 12.98 13.82 -10.82
C ASP A 114 11.96 14.93 -10.49
N ASN A 115 12.49 16.15 -10.29
CA ASN A 115 11.74 17.39 -10.09
C ASN A 115 11.80 18.29 -11.34
N ARG A 116 12.13 17.75 -12.53
CA ARG A 116 12.25 18.56 -13.77
C ARG A 116 10.94 19.08 -14.32
N MET A 117 9.84 18.42 -13.99
CA MET A 117 8.50 18.92 -14.36
C MET A 117 8.08 20.12 -13.50
N GLU A 118 8.80 20.41 -12.42
CA GLU A 118 8.61 21.61 -11.61
C GLU A 118 9.45 22.76 -12.18
N GLY A 119 8.77 23.78 -12.71
CA GLY A 119 9.45 24.89 -13.39
C GLY A 119 10.18 25.86 -12.47
N ARG A 120 9.73 26.07 -11.22
CA ARG A 120 10.29 27.12 -10.33
C ARG A 120 10.34 26.78 -8.83
N GLY A 121 9.67 25.72 -8.39
CA GLY A 121 9.58 25.36 -6.97
C GLY A 121 10.69 24.44 -6.48
N VAL A 122 11.31 24.79 -5.35
CA VAL A 122 12.02 23.82 -4.51
C VAL A 122 10.99 22.90 -3.87
N SER A 123 11.29 21.60 -3.78
CA SER A 123 10.42 20.59 -3.17
C SER A 123 11.16 19.91 -2.02
N LYS A 124 10.60 19.94 -0.81
CA LYS A 124 11.04 19.10 0.31
C LYS A 124 10.30 17.77 0.26
N VAL A 125 11.03 16.69 0.05
CA VAL A 125 10.49 15.36 -0.18
C VAL A 125 10.94 14.44 0.94
N ARG A 126 9.99 13.92 1.70
CA ARG A 126 10.23 12.81 2.63
C ARG A 126 10.34 11.53 1.83
N LEU A 127 11.50 10.89 1.87
CA LEU A 127 11.83 9.71 1.10
C LEU A 127 12.13 8.54 2.02
N HIS A 128 11.41 7.45 1.83
CA HIS A 128 11.67 6.17 2.48
C HIS A 128 12.03 5.13 1.42
N LEU A 129 13.25 4.61 1.50
CA LEU A 129 13.81 3.64 0.58
C LEU A 129 14.37 2.47 1.38
N SER A 130 13.86 1.27 1.11
CA SER A 130 14.37 0.04 1.71
C SER A 130 14.50 -1.07 0.68
N ALA A 131 15.48 -1.94 0.91
CA ALA A 131 15.67 -3.18 0.16
C ALA A 131 15.37 -4.37 1.06
N VAL A 132 14.56 -5.29 0.56
CA VAL A 132 14.16 -6.52 1.26
C VAL A 132 14.75 -7.71 0.51
N PHE A 133 15.51 -8.55 1.21
CA PHE A 133 16.14 -9.75 0.68
C PHE A 133 15.46 -11.02 1.22
N GLY A 134 15.72 -12.17 0.58
CA GLY A 134 15.24 -13.49 1.05
C GLY A 134 13.86 -13.93 0.50
N GLN A 135 13.31 -15.03 1.04
CA GLN A 135 12.02 -15.59 0.57
C GLN A 135 10.83 -14.63 0.77
N ALA A 136 10.95 -13.63 1.62
CA ALA A 136 10.00 -12.52 1.77
C ALA A 136 9.85 -11.68 0.48
N ALA A 137 10.82 -11.75 -0.46
CA ALA A 137 10.70 -11.18 -1.81
C ALA A 137 9.64 -11.87 -2.68
N ARG A 138 9.19 -13.09 -2.31
CA ARG A 138 8.22 -13.88 -3.10
C ARG A 138 6.76 -13.56 -2.82
N GLN A 139 6.43 -12.88 -1.72
CA GLN A 139 5.04 -12.53 -1.41
C GLN A 139 4.98 -11.21 -0.69
N THR A 140 4.29 -10.22 -1.26
CA THR A 140 3.76 -9.14 -0.44
C THR A 140 2.40 -8.74 -0.93
N VAL A 141 1.46 -9.09 -0.07
CA VAL A 141 0.10 -8.62 -0.07
C VAL A 141 0.13 -7.10 -0.11
N ARG A 142 -0.59 -6.56 -1.08
CA ARG A 142 -0.75 -5.15 -1.37
C ARG A 142 -1.53 -4.52 -0.21
N TYR A 143 -0.87 -3.77 0.67
CA TYR A 143 -1.61 -2.97 1.65
C TYR A 143 -2.26 -1.78 0.94
N LEU A 144 -3.59 -1.80 0.88
CA LEU A 144 -4.41 -0.70 0.42
C LEU A 144 -4.14 0.54 1.32
N PRO A 145 -4.10 1.77 0.76
CA PRO A 145 -3.88 2.99 1.54
C PRO A 145 -4.84 3.09 2.73
N ARG A 146 -4.31 3.58 3.87
CA ARG A 146 -4.97 3.61 5.20
C ARG A 146 -6.41 4.17 5.16
N SER A 147 -6.65 5.15 4.30
CA SER A 147 -7.97 5.77 4.06
C SER A 147 -9.00 4.80 3.44
N ARG A 148 -8.61 3.99 2.46
CA ARG A 148 -9.51 2.99 1.83
C ARG A 148 -9.83 1.85 2.79
N ARG A 149 -8.89 1.46 3.65
CA ARG A 149 -9.12 0.44 4.68
C ARG A 149 -10.17 0.90 5.70
N ILE A 150 -10.07 2.14 6.17
CA ILE A 150 -11.05 2.70 7.11
C ILE A 150 -12.41 2.82 6.43
N ALA A 151 -12.48 3.30 5.20
CA ALA A 151 -13.73 3.40 4.45
C ALA A 151 -14.42 2.04 4.30
N VAL A 152 -13.69 0.98 3.92
CA VAL A 152 -14.24 -0.37 3.79
C VAL A 152 -14.73 -0.89 5.15
N VAL A 153 -13.95 -0.73 6.21
CA VAL A 153 -14.35 -1.16 7.56
C VAL A 153 -15.62 -0.44 8.03
N VAL A 154 -15.68 0.88 7.85
CA VAL A 154 -16.84 1.70 8.23
C VAL A 154 -18.07 1.32 7.40
N ILE A 155 -17.93 1.16 6.08
CA ILE A 155 -19.04 0.75 5.20
C ILE A 155 -19.56 -0.63 5.61
N SER A 156 -18.66 -1.61 5.82
CA SER A 156 -19.07 -2.96 6.25
C SER A 156 -19.78 -2.94 7.60
N LEU A 157 -19.31 -2.14 8.58
CA LEU A 157 -19.97 -1.99 9.87
C LEU A 157 -21.37 -1.38 9.73
N LEU A 158 -21.49 -0.31 8.94
CA LEU A 158 -22.77 0.38 8.70
C LEU A 158 -23.77 -0.53 8.00
N THR A 159 -23.34 -1.27 6.97
CA THR A 159 -24.20 -2.22 6.27
C THR A 159 -24.69 -3.32 7.22
N PHE A 160 -23.80 -3.88 8.05
CA PHE A 160 -24.19 -4.88 9.04
C PHE A 160 -25.18 -4.33 10.07
N ALA A 161 -24.89 -3.17 10.66
CA ALA A 161 -25.76 -2.51 11.64
C ALA A 161 -27.15 -2.19 11.06
N PHE A 162 -27.19 -1.74 9.80
CA PHE A 162 -28.43 -1.48 9.08
C PHE A 162 -29.29 -2.74 8.93
N ILE A 163 -28.69 -3.84 8.48
CA ILE A 163 -29.39 -5.12 8.29
C ILE A 163 -29.98 -5.63 9.63
N VAL A 164 -29.17 -5.61 10.70
CA VAL A 164 -29.60 -6.08 12.03
C VAL A 164 -30.73 -5.21 12.59
N THR A 165 -30.60 -3.89 12.47
CA THR A 165 -31.61 -2.95 12.99
C THR A 165 -32.91 -3.06 12.21
N TYR A 166 -32.85 -3.15 10.88
CA TYR A 166 -34.02 -3.30 10.02
C TYR A 166 -34.75 -4.62 10.30
N SER A 167 -33.99 -5.71 10.41
CA SER A 167 -34.54 -7.04 10.70
C SER A 167 -35.16 -7.10 12.10
N GLY A 168 -34.49 -6.50 13.09
CA GLY A 168 -34.99 -6.43 14.47
C GLY A 168 -36.27 -5.61 14.59
N ARG A 169 -36.35 -4.43 13.94
CA ARG A 169 -37.56 -3.60 13.92
C ARG A 169 -38.73 -4.29 13.25
N LYS A 170 -38.49 -4.98 12.13
CA LYS A 170 -39.53 -5.73 11.41
C LYS A 170 -40.08 -6.88 12.27
N LEU A 171 -39.20 -7.60 12.98
CA LEU A 171 -39.61 -8.66 13.89
C LEU A 171 -40.38 -8.11 15.10
N ALA A 172 -39.91 -7.01 15.69
CA ALA A 172 -40.58 -6.35 16.80
C ALA A 172 -41.97 -5.82 16.41
N ALA A 173 -42.10 -5.23 15.21
CA ALA A 173 -43.38 -4.77 14.68
C ALA A 173 -44.36 -5.94 14.43
N ALA A 174 -43.87 -7.05 13.88
CA ALA A 174 -44.68 -8.25 13.69
C ALA A 174 -45.14 -8.88 15.02
N MET A 175 -44.29 -8.89 16.03
CA MET A 175 -44.65 -9.37 17.37
C MET A 175 -45.62 -8.42 18.09
N ALA A 176 -45.44 -7.11 17.95
CA ALA A 176 -46.36 -6.12 18.51
C ALA A 176 -47.75 -6.22 17.87
N ALA A 177 -47.82 -6.36 16.54
CA ALA A 177 -49.10 -6.53 15.82
C ALA A 177 -49.82 -7.83 16.18
N ARG A 178 -49.09 -8.91 16.50
CA ARG A 178 -49.69 -10.16 17.01
C ARG A 178 -50.21 -10.05 18.44
N ARG A 179 -49.64 -9.16 19.25
CA ARG A 179 -50.04 -8.99 20.66
C ARG A 179 -51.32 -8.17 20.82
N SER A 180 -51.69 -7.36 19.82
CA SER A 180 -52.90 -6.55 19.80
C SER A 180 -54.09 -7.19 19.06
N GLY A 181 -53.90 -8.34 18.40
CA GLY A 181 -54.97 -9.16 17.82
C GLY A 181 -55.62 -10.05 18.87
N GLY A 182 -56.63 -9.52 19.57
CA GLY A 182 -57.39 -10.22 20.60
C GLY A 182 -57.99 -11.55 20.14
N GLN A 183 -57.94 -12.52 21.04
CA GLN A 183 -58.52 -13.85 20.94
C GLN A 183 -60.06 -13.74 20.81
N PRO A 184 -60.71 -14.23 19.74
CA PRO A 184 -62.17 -14.17 19.63
C PRO A 184 -62.83 -15.06 20.71
N PRO A 185 -63.97 -14.64 21.27
CA PRO A 185 -64.59 -15.30 22.40
C PRO A 185 -65.04 -16.72 22.03
N LEU A 186 -64.72 -17.68 22.90
CA LEU A 186 -65.23 -19.04 22.84
C LEU A 186 -66.75 -19.00 23.02
N TYR A 187 -67.45 -19.38 21.95
CA TYR A 187 -68.91 -19.59 21.92
C TYR A 187 -69.28 -20.66 22.95
N ARG A 188 -70.29 -20.38 23.79
CA ARG A 188 -70.87 -21.32 24.75
C ARG A 188 -72.33 -21.54 24.40
#